data_AF-A0A1B7NSA6-F1
#
_entry.id   AF-A0A1B7NSA6-F1
#
_cell.length_a   1.000
_cell.length_b   1.000
_cell.length_c   1.000
_cell.angle_alpha   90.00
_cell.angle_beta   90.00
_cell.angle_gamma   90.00
#
_symmetry.space_group_name_H-M   'P 1'
#
loop_
_entity.id
_entity.type
_entity.pdbx_description
1 polymer ?
#
loop_
_entity_poly.entity_id
_entity_poly.type
_entity_poly.pdbx_seq_one_letter_code
_entity_poly.pdbx_strand_id
1 'polypeptide(L)'
;MENEAANSSLYPGTTSQSPSTHLDQPPAYTPVAPVHATTTQRQERIADTSPYAFLHDFDTILVVDDSGSMSGSSWTETKEALSAIAPICAEYDEDGFDIYFLNHRNWSNAETGAFTKITTPATVNSLFREVTPKGRTPTGSRLHDILNPYLQRVEAMSNGNATRNYRRPVVKPINIIVITDGSPTDDVETVVVRAAKRLDKCDAKPWQVGIQFVQVGNDSCASSWLESLDDVLHKEYDIRDIVDTAPWRGAALTSNTILKIMLGGVDRRYDRQGVSKARAR
;
A
#
# COMPACT_ATOMS: atom_id res chain seq x y z
N MET A 1 -13.01 -75.11 -14.77
CA MET A 1 -12.67 -75.63 -16.11
C MET A 1 -13.88 -75.38 -16.98
N GLU A 2 -13.63 -74.71 -18.11
CA GLU A 2 -14.44 -74.68 -19.34
C GLU A 2 -15.87 -74.09 -19.32
N ASN A 3 -15.95 -72.94 -19.98
CA ASN A 3 -16.89 -72.51 -21.03
C ASN A 3 -18.39 -72.87 -20.99
N GLU A 4 -19.16 -71.78 -20.95
CA GLU A 4 -20.33 -71.43 -21.78
C GLU A 4 -21.31 -72.51 -22.25
N ALA A 5 -22.50 -72.44 -21.65
CA ALA A 5 -23.78 -72.02 -22.24
C ALA A 5 -24.29 -72.67 -23.53
N ALA A 6 -25.51 -73.20 -23.42
CA ALA A 6 -26.42 -73.53 -24.51
C ALA A 6 -27.76 -72.80 -24.33
N ASN A 7 -28.37 -72.46 -25.48
CA ASN A 7 -29.81 -72.28 -25.73
C ASN A 7 -30.56 -71.15 -24.99
N SER A 8 -31.65 -70.57 -25.48
CA SER A 8 -32.36 -70.58 -26.77
C SER A 8 -33.50 -69.56 -26.67
N SER A 9 -33.62 -68.69 -27.68
CA SER A 9 -34.83 -68.30 -28.44
C SER A 9 -36.21 -68.19 -27.72
N LEU A 10 -36.84 -67.01 -27.75
CA LEU A 10 -38.01 -66.69 -28.63
C LEU A 10 -38.52 -65.24 -28.44
N TYR A 11 -38.86 -64.63 -29.58
CA TYR A 11 -39.25 -63.26 -30.01
C TYR A 11 -40.57 -62.65 -29.43
N PRO A 12 -41.09 -61.47 -29.90
CA PRO A 12 -40.53 -60.43 -30.83
C PRO A 12 -40.74 -58.94 -30.41
N GLY A 13 -40.03 -58.03 -31.10
CA GLY A 13 -40.48 -56.64 -31.30
C GLY A 13 -39.39 -55.57 -31.55
N THR A 14 -39.25 -55.14 -32.81
CA THR A 14 -38.82 -53.80 -33.33
C THR A 14 -37.43 -53.22 -32.96
N THR A 15 -36.62 -52.78 -33.95
CA THR A 15 -36.36 -51.36 -34.38
C THR A 15 -35.01 -51.19 -35.13
N SER A 16 -35.01 -50.31 -36.15
CA SER A 16 -33.97 -49.32 -36.56
C SER A 16 -32.73 -49.67 -37.41
N GLN A 17 -32.42 -48.69 -38.31
CA GLN A 17 -31.13 -48.30 -38.95
C GLN A 17 -30.64 -49.14 -40.15
N SER A 18 -30.06 -48.64 -41.27
CA SER A 18 -29.59 -47.36 -41.89
C SER A 18 -29.24 -47.70 -43.38
N PRO A 19 -28.51 -46.94 -44.24
CA PRO A 19 -28.04 -45.52 -44.24
C PRO A 19 -28.39 -44.74 -45.57
N SER A 20 -28.71 -43.45 -45.56
CA SER A 20 -27.85 -42.23 -45.51
C SER A 20 -26.97 -41.95 -46.75
N THR A 21 -27.49 -41.17 -47.71
CA THR A 21 -26.70 -40.24 -48.56
C THR A 21 -27.51 -38.97 -48.82
N HIS A 22 -27.12 -37.84 -48.23
CA HIS A 22 -27.54 -36.51 -48.73
C HIS A 22 -26.56 -35.43 -48.26
N LEU A 23 -26.19 -34.55 -49.21
CA LEU A 23 -25.40 -33.34 -49.00
C LEU A 23 -26.16 -32.36 -48.11
N ASP A 24 -25.49 -31.71 -47.17
CA ASP A 24 -25.99 -30.52 -46.48
C ASP A 24 -24.87 -29.47 -46.28
N GLN A 25 -25.24 -28.22 -46.55
CA GLN A 25 -24.40 -27.03 -46.55
C GLN A 25 -23.94 -26.62 -45.13
N PRO A 26 -22.86 -25.83 -44.99
CA PRO A 26 -22.41 -25.38 -43.67
C PRO A 26 -23.44 -24.45 -43.01
N PRO A 27 -23.57 -24.48 -41.67
CA PRO A 27 -24.58 -23.71 -40.95
C PRO A 27 -24.34 -22.20 -41.05
N ALA A 28 -25.44 -21.44 -41.01
CA ALA A 28 -25.45 -19.99 -41.01
C ALA A 28 -24.68 -19.40 -39.81
N TYR A 29 -23.94 -18.31 -40.05
CA TYR A 29 -23.11 -17.63 -39.05
C TYR A 29 -23.99 -16.95 -37.98
N THR A 30 -23.94 -17.44 -36.75
CA THR A 30 -24.51 -16.75 -35.58
C THR A 30 -23.47 -15.77 -35.05
N PRO A 31 -23.75 -14.46 -34.94
CA PRO A 31 -22.80 -13.51 -34.38
C PRO A 31 -22.53 -13.86 -32.90
N VAL A 32 -21.27 -14.14 -32.58
CA VAL A 32 -20.81 -14.36 -31.21
C VAL A 32 -20.97 -13.05 -30.47
N ALA A 33 -21.92 -12.99 -29.52
CA ALA A 33 -22.04 -11.87 -28.59
C ALA A 33 -20.70 -11.68 -27.86
N PRO A 34 -20.25 -10.44 -27.60
CA PRO A 34 -19.00 -10.22 -26.89
C PRO A 34 -19.14 -10.87 -25.51
N VAL A 35 -18.29 -11.87 -25.26
CA VAL A 35 -18.11 -12.49 -23.95
C VAL A 35 -17.99 -11.38 -22.92
N HIS A 36 -19.00 -11.28 -22.05
CA HIS A 36 -18.96 -10.44 -20.88
C HIS A 36 -17.74 -10.86 -20.05
N ALA A 37 -16.68 -10.05 -20.09
CA ALA A 37 -15.62 -10.14 -19.13
C ALA A 37 -16.27 -9.99 -17.74
N THR A 38 -16.21 -11.06 -16.95
CA THR A 38 -16.56 -11.01 -15.53
C THR A 38 -15.77 -9.88 -14.89
N THR A 39 -16.43 -9.08 -14.06
CA THR A 39 -15.88 -7.89 -13.38
C THR A 39 -14.50 -8.14 -12.77
N THR A 40 -14.27 -9.35 -12.26
CA THR A 40 -12.99 -9.85 -11.71
C THR A 40 -11.83 -9.80 -12.72
N GLN A 41 -12.02 -10.27 -13.96
CA GLN A 41 -10.97 -10.27 -15.00
C GLN A 41 -10.68 -8.88 -15.58
N ARG A 42 -11.58 -7.92 -15.36
CA ARG A 42 -11.39 -6.51 -15.73
C ARG A 42 -10.63 -5.76 -14.63
N GLN A 43 -10.88 -6.06 -13.35
CA GLN A 43 -10.12 -5.52 -12.22
C GLN A 43 -8.67 -6.00 -12.22
N GLU A 44 -8.41 -7.30 -12.45
CA GLU A 44 -7.04 -7.85 -12.52
C GLU A 44 -6.20 -7.20 -13.65
N ARG A 45 -6.79 -6.95 -14.83
CA ARG A 45 -6.07 -6.32 -15.95
C ARG A 45 -5.85 -4.81 -15.80
N ILE A 46 -6.71 -4.12 -15.06
CA ILE A 46 -6.52 -2.70 -14.75
C ILE A 46 -5.47 -2.54 -13.65
N ALA A 47 -5.43 -3.45 -12.67
CA ALA A 47 -4.42 -3.48 -11.63
C ALA A 47 -3.00 -3.61 -12.22
N ASP A 48 -2.77 -4.52 -13.18
CA ASP A 48 -1.44 -4.74 -13.78
C ASP A 48 -0.93 -3.59 -14.69
N THR A 49 -1.78 -2.63 -15.06
CA THR A 49 -1.40 -1.47 -15.92
C THR A 49 -1.49 -0.13 -15.20
N SER A 50 -2.02 -0.12 -13.98
CA SER A 50 -2.10 1.07 -13.15
C SER A 50 -0.70 1.47 -12.67
N PRO A 51 -0.34 2.77 -12.67
CA PRO A 51 0.91 3.20 -12.07
C PRO A 51 0.99 2.86 -10.57
N TYR A 52 -0.15 2.57 -9.93
CA TYR A 52 -0.28 2.23 -8.50
C TYR A 52 -0.25 0.71 -8.21
N ALA A 53 -0.10 -0.15 -9.22
CA ALA A 53 -0.13 -1.61 -9.09
C ALA A 53 0.78 -2.15 -7.98
N PHE A 54 1.97 -1.56 -7.86
CA PHE A 54 2.99 -1.97 -6.91
C PHE A 54 2.54 -1.76 -5.45
N LEU A 55 1.51 -0.95 -5.15
CA LEU A 55 1.03 -0.74 -3.78
C LEU A 55 0.57 -2.06 -3.15
N HIS A 56 0.15 -3.04 -3.96
CA HIS A 56 -0.17 -4.39 -3.51
C HIS A 56 0.98 -5.09 -2.79
N ASP A 57 2.23 -4.75 -3.11
CA ASP A 57 3.42 -5.35 -2.49
C ASP A 57 3.76 -4.78 -1.11
N PHE A 58 3.05 -3.73 -0.66
CA PHE A 58 3.36 -3.00 0.59
C PHE A 58 2.14 -2.93 1.51
N ASP A 59 2.36 -2.94 2.83
CA ASP A 59 1.34 -2.48 3.78
C ASP A 59 1.47 -0.97 3.90
N THR A 60 0.38 -0.24 3.62
CA THR A 60 0.40 1.23 3.71
C THR A 60 0.01 1.71 5.10
N ILE A 61 0.85 2.58 5.68
CA ILE A 61 0.63 3.17 7.00
C ILE A 61 0.62 4.70 6.86
N LEU A 62 -0.50 5.32 7.16
CA LEU A 62 -0.63 6.78 7.19
C LEU A 62 -0.42 7.28 8.62
N VAL A 63 0.59 8.12 8.83
CA VAL A 63 0.86 8.78 10.11
C VAL A 63 0.44 10.23 9.99
N VAL A 64 -0.60 10.62 10.72
CA VAL A 64 -1.23 11.93 10.63
C VAL A 64 -0.80 12.77 11.83
N ASP A 65 -0.17 13.91 11.54
CA ASP A 65 0.09 14.93 12.54
C ASP A 65 -1.22 15.57 12.99
N ASP A 66 -1.56 15.38 14.26
CA ASP A 66 -2.66 16.02 14.97
C ASP A 66 -2.14 16.94 16.08
N SER A 67 -0.93 17.47 15.95
CA SER A 67 -0.34 18.43 16.89
C SER A 67 -1.07 19.78 16.87
N GLY A 68 -0.78 20.65 17.84
CA GLY A 68 -1.43 21.95 17.93
C GLY A 68 -1.19 22.87 16.73
N SER A 69 -0.03 22.77 16.06
CA SER A 69 0.32 23.60 14.88
C SER A 69 -0.64 23.36 13.72
N MET A 70 -1.15 22.13 13.60
CA MET A 70 -2.06 21.72 12.53
C MET A 70 -3.40 22.47 12.54
N SER A 71 -3.74 23.19 13.62
CA SER A 71 -5.02 23.89 13.76
C SER A 71 -5.29 24.84 12.59
N GLY A 72 -6.46 24.70 11.93
CA GLY A 72 -6.89 25.59 10.85
C GLY A 72 -6.62 25.03 9.46
N SER A 73 -5.86 25.76 8.64
CA SER A 73 -5.62 25.42 7.23
C SER A 73 -4.85 24.12 7.08
N SER A 74 -3.80 23.89 7.87
CA SER A 74 -3.00 22.66 7.81
C SER A 74 -3.85 21.42 8.02
N TRP A 75 -4.75 21.40 9.02
CA TRP A 75 -5.67 20.27 9.25
C TRP A 75 -6.66 20.07 8.11
N THR A 76 -7.10 21.16 7.48
CA THR A 76 -7.97 21.11 6.29
C THR A 76 -7.23 20.49 5.11
N GLU A 77 -5.99 20.94 4.84
CA GLU A 77 -5.12 20.39 3.81
C GLU A 77 -4.79 18.92 4.04
N THR A 78 -4.52 18.51 5.27
CA THR A 78 -4.32 17.10 5.64
C THR A 78 -5.55 16.26 5.33
N LYS A 79 -6.75 16.76 5.63
CA LYS A 79 -8.00 16.08 5.28
C LYS A 79 -8.15 15.92 3.77
N GLU A 80 -7.80 16.94 2.99
CA GLU A 80 -7.81 16.89 1.53
C GLU A 80 -6.79 15.86 1.00
N ALA A 81 -5.57 15.87 1.54
CA ALA A 81 -4.51 14.92 1.20
C ALA A 81 -4.97 13.48 1.41
N LEU A 82 -5.50 13.17 2.59
CA LEU A 82 -6.02 11.84 2.91
C LEU A 82 -7.23 11.47 2.05
N SER A 83 -8.10 12.42 1.71
CA SER A 83 -9.24 12.16 0.83
C SER A 83 -8.81 11.80 -0.59
N ALA A 84 -7.64 12.28 -1.05
CA ALA A 84 -7.07 11.90 -2.33
C ALA A 84 -6.29 10.57 -2.28
N ILE A 85 -5.60 10.30 -1.16
CA ILE A 85 -4.72 9.14 -0.97
C ILE A 85 -5.52 7.88 -0.61
N ALA A 86 -6.45 7.98 0.34
CA ALA A 86 -7.16 6.83 0.91
C ALA A 86 -7.92 5.97 -0.11
N PRO A 87 -8.61 6.52 -1.15
CA PRO A 87 -9.25 5.68 -2.16
C PRO A 87 -8.25 4.81 -2.93
N ILE A 88 -7.05 5.33 -3.20
CA ILE A 88 -6.00 4.60 -3.90
C ILE A 88 -5.45 3.51 -2.98
N CYS A 89 -5.14 3.82 -1.72
CA CYS A 89 -4.69 2.79 -0.78
C CYS A 89 -5.72 1.66 -0.63
N ALA A 90 -7.00 2.00 -0.50
CA ALA A 90 -8.08 1.00 -0.36
C ALA A 90 -8.34 0.18 -1.64
N GLU A 91 -7.97 0.69 -2.82
CA GLU A 91 -8.12 -0.03 -4.08
C GLU A 91 -7.02 -1.07 -4.30
N TYR A 92 -5.79 -0.78 -3.88
CA TYR A 92 -4.62 -1.62 -4.17
C TYR A 92 -4.10 -2.42 -2.96
N ASP A 93 -4.53 -2.12 -1.73
CA ASP A 93 -4.17 -2.87 -0.51
C ASP A 93 -5.35 -3.75 -0.06
N GLU A 94 -5.26 -5.07 -0.30
CA GLU A 94 -6.37 -6.02 -0.10
C GLU A 94 -6.87 -6.10 1.34
N ASP A 95 -6.00 -5.95 2.33
CA ASP A 95 -6.35 -5.92 3.76
C ASP A 95 -6.58 -4.51 4.31
N GLY A 96 -6.51 -3.50 3.44
CA GLY A 96 -6.66 -2.08 3.75
C GLY A 96 -5.41 -1.47 4.36
N PHE A 97 -5.49 -0.19 4.69
CA PHE A 97 -4.36 0.56 5.24
C PHE A 97 -4.60 0.95 6.70
N ASP A 98 -3.52 1.31 7.40
CA ASP A 98 -3.58 1.72 8.80
C ASP A 98 -3.42 3.24 8.95
N ILE A 99 -4.13 3.85 9.89
CA ILE A 99 -3.94 5.24 10.30
C ILE A 99 -3.46 5.31 11.75
N TYR A 100 -2.37 6.05 11.95
CA TYR A 100 -1.86 6.46 13.25
C TYR A 100 -1.94 7.98 13.36
N PHE A 101 -2.33 8.51 14.51
CA PHE A 101 -2.16 9.94 14.82
C PHE A 101 -0.94 10.15 15.72
N LEU A 102 -0.27 11.29 15.69
CA LEU A 102 0.87 11.53 16.59
C LEU A 102 0.46 11.53 18.08
N ASN A 103 -0.65 12.17 18.40
CA ASN A 103 -1.15 12.39 19.77
C ASN A 103 -2.39 11.54 20.08
N HIS A 104 -3.37 11.50 19.19
CA HIS A 104 -4.59 10.70 19.39
C HIS A 104 -4.28 9.19 19.39
N ARG A 105 -5.05 8.42 20.17
CA ARG A 105 -4.90 6.97 20.32
C ARG A 105 -6.27 6.31 20.24
N ASN A 106 -6.39 5.29 19.41
CA ASN A 106 -7.56 4.43 19.39
C ASN A 106 -7.55 3.50 20.63
N TRP A 107 -8.40 3.77 21.62
CA TRP A 107 -8.47 2.94 22.84
C TRP A 107 -9.01 1.52 22.60
N SER A 108 -9.71 1.27 21.49
CA SER A 108 -10.11 -0.09 21.11
C SER A 108 -8.93 -0.94 20.62
N ASN A 109 -7.82 -0.31 20.24
CA ASN A 109 -6.55 -0.97 19.95
C ASN A 109 -5.49 -0.45 20.92
N ALA A 110 -5.54 -0.90 22.17
CA ALA A 110 -4.65 -0.40 23.24
C ALA A 110 -3.17 -0.72 23.03
N GLU A 111 -2.84 -1.69 22.17
CA GLU A 111 -1.45 -2.08 21.90
C GLU A 111 -0.72 -1.04 21.06
N THR A 112 -1.31 -0.61 19.94
CA THR A 112 -0.66 0.33 19.00
C THR A 112 -1.30 1.72 18.98
N GLY A 113 -2.56 1.81 19.43
CA GLY A 113 -3.39 3.01 19.33
C GLY A 113 -3.79 3.36 17.88
N ALA A 114 -3.67 2.42 16.96
CA ALA A 114 -3.93 2.61 15.54
C ALA A 114 -5.40 2.35 15.15
N PHE A 115 -5.82 2.96 14.05
CA PHE A 115 -7.03 2.59 13.33
C PHE A 115 -6.64 1.71 12.15
N THR A 116 -6.90 0.41 12.24
CA THR A 116 -6.35 -0.57 11.30
C THR A 116 -7.37 -1.06 10.28
N LYS A 117 -6.88 -1.60 9.15
CA LYS A 117 -7.70 -2.23 8.10
C LYS A 117 -8.77 -1.31 7.52
N ILE A 118 -8.40 -0.06 7.28
CA ILE A 118 -9.29 0.92 6.69
C ILE A 118 -9.40 0.65 5.19
N THR A 119 -10.63 0.40 4.75
CA THR A 119 -10.93 0.08 3.34
C THR A 119 -11.89 1.09 2.70
N THR A 120 -12.33 2.11 3.45
CA THR A 120 -13.29 3.09 2.93
C THR A 120 -12.92 4.54 3.26
N PRO A 121 -13.10 5.48 2.31
CA PRO A 121 -12.94 6.91 2.57
C PRO A 121 -13.92 7.46 3.62
N ALA A 122 -15.04 6.78 3.86
CA ALA A 122 -16.02 7.17 4.87
C ALA A 122 -15.47 7.03 6.30
N THR A 123 -14.66 6.01 6.55
CA THR A 123 -13.97 5.82 7.84
C THR A 123 -13.01 6.97 8.11
N VAL A 124 -12.19 7.36 7.13
CA VAL A 124 -11.26 8.51 7.24
C VAL A 124 -12.01 9.79 7.58
N ASN A 125 -13.12 10.06 6.90
CA ASN A 125 -13.95 11.23 7.18
C ASN A 125 -14.55 11.24 8.59
N SER A 126 -14.85 10.07 9.14
CA SER A 126 -15.37 9.93 10.51
C SER A 126 -14.27 10.21 11.54
N LEU A 127 -13.06 9.70 11.32
CA LEU A 127 -11.89 9.96 12.17
C LEU A 127 -11.59 11.46 12.28
N PHE A 128 -11.66 12.19 11.17
CA PHE A 128 -11.43 13.64 11.16
C PHE A 128 -12.51 14.47 11.88
N ARG A 129 -13.67 13.89 12.18
CA ARG A 129 -14.69 14.53 13.03
C ARG A 129 -14.44 14.30 14.51
N GLU A 130 -13.76 13.20 14.85
CA GLU A 130 -13.46 12.81 16.23
C GLU A 130 -12.13 13.40 16.73
N VAL A 131 -11.12 13.45 15.86
CA VAL A 131 -9.78 13.94 16.19
C VAL A 131 -9.70 15.45 15.98
N THR A 132 -9.17 16.14 16.99
CA THR A 132 -8.90 17.58 16.96
C THR A 132 -7.41 17.85 17.18
N PRO A 133 -6.79 18.74 16.38
CA PRO A 133 -5.40 19.16 16.56
C PRO A 133 -5.08 19.63 17.98
N LYS A 134 -4.11 19.01 18.64
CA LYS A 134 -3.63 19.36 19.98
C LYS A 134 -2.30 18.68 20.32
N GLY A 135 -1.57 19.25 21.26
CA GLY A 135 -0.36 18.65 21.79
C GLY A 135 0.88 18.95 20.94
N ARG A 136 1.90 18.12 21.11
CA ARG A 136 3.23 18.28 20.49
C ARG A 136 3.28 17.52 19.16
N THR A 137 4.43 17.58 18.49
CA THR A 137 4.71 16.83 17.25
C THR A 137 5.72 15.70 17.53
N PRO A 138 5.36 14.63 18.27
CA PRO A 138 6.28 13.55 18.67
C PRO A 138 6.51 12.52 17.54
N THR A 139 6.97 12.98 16.38
CA THR A 139 7.12 12.16 15.18
C THR A 139 8.11 11.03 15.39
N GLY A 140 9.26 11.28 16.03
CA GLY A 140 10.29 10.26 16.25
C GLY A 140 9.79 9.13 17.14
N SER A 141 9.14 9.48 18.25
CA SER A 141 8.52 8.52 19.17
C SER A 141 7.45 7.69 18.46
N ARG A 142 6.58 8.33 17.67
CA ARG A 142 5.52 7.60 16.97
C ARG A 142 6.08 6.67 15.88
N LEU A 143 7.10 7.11 15.13
CA LEU A 143 7.80 6.25 14.18
C LEU A 143 8.48 5.09 14.88
N HIS A 144 9.09 5.30 16.04
CA HIS A 144 9.70 4.22 16.83
C HIS A 144 8.67 3.16 17.24
N ASP A 145 7.48 3.56 17.70
CA ASP A 145 6.40 2.65 18.09
C ASP A 145 5.93 1.77 16.92
N ILE A 146 5.97 2.28 15.69
CA ILE A 146 5.59 1.56 14.47
C ILE A 146 6.75 0.67 14.00
N LEU A 147 7.95 1.24 13.85
CA LEU A 147 9.12 0.60 13.26
C LEU A 147 9.70 -0.49 14.16
N ASN A 148 9.76 -0.28 15.47
CA ASN A 148 10.44 -1.22 16.36
C ASN A 148 9.82 -2.63 16.36
N PRO A 149 8.50 -2.83 16.56
CA PRO A 149 7.90 -4.15 16.47
C PRO A 149 7.96 -4.73 15.05
N TYR A 150 7.89 -3.88 14.02
CA TYR A 150 8.06 -4.32 12.63
C TYR A 150 9.46 -4.91 12.37
N LEU A 151 10.51 -4.17 12.74
CA LEU A 151 11.90 -4.57 12.56
C LEU A 151 12.24 -5.83 13.35
N GLN A 152 11.66 -6.03 14.54
CA GLN A 152 11.81 -7.29 15.28
C GLN A 152 11.28 -8.50 14.48
N ARG A 153 10.19 -8.34 13.73
CA ARG A 153 9.68 -9.41 12.84
C ARG A 153 10.63 -9.65 11.66
N VAL A 154 11.18 -8.60 11.07
CA VAL A 154 12.19 -8.70 9.99
C VAL A 154 13.45 -9.42 10.49
N GLU A 155 13.96 -9.04 11.66
CA GLU A 155 15.12 -9.67 12.30
C GLU A 155 14.87 -11.15 12.63
N ALA A 156 13.68 -11.48 13.14
CA ALA A 156 13.29 -12.86 13.43
C ALA A 156 13.19 -13.73 12.16
N MET A 157 12.83 -13.13 11.02
CA MET A 157 12.88 -13.79 9.72
C MET A 157 14.32 -14.05 9.27
N SER A 158 15.21 -13.05 9.40
CA SER A 158 16.60 -13.11 8.95
C SER A 158 17.46 -14.09 9.77
N ASN A 159 17.27 -14.13 11.10
CA ASN A 159 18.13 -14.89 12.02
C ASN A 159 17.94 -16.43 12.02
N GLY A 160 17.16 -17.01 11.11
CA GLY A 160 17.12 -18.46 10.93
C GLY A 160 16.62 -19.31 12.13
N ASN A 161 16.13 -18.70 13.23
CA ASN A 161 15.37 -19.38 14.30
C ASN A 161 13.98 -19.89 13.83
N ALA A 162 13.84 -20.07 12.52
CA ALA A 162 12.75 -20.70 11.83
C ALA A 162 13.07 -22.19 11.67
N THR A 163 12.57 -22.98 12.61
CA THR A 163 12.42 -24.43 12.48
C THR A 163 11.86 -24.80 11.10
N ARG A 164 12.76 -25.24 10.19
CA ARG A 164 12.65 -26.20 9.07
C ARG A 164 11.31 -26.36 8.31
N ASN A 165 10.41 -25.39 8.33
CA ASN A 165 9.13 -25.42 7.62
C ASN A 165 9.08 -24.28 6.62
N TYR A 166 8.91 -24.66 5.36
CA TYR A 166 8.81 -23.86 4.12
C TYR A 166 7.64 -22.84 4.08
N ARG A 167 7.11 -22.42 5.23
CA ARG A 167 5.86 -21.66 5.36
C ARG A 167 5.89 -20.61 6.48
N ARG A 168 7.01 -19.91 6.70
CA ARG A 168 6.91 -18.67 7.48
C ARG A 168 6.40 -17.55 6.59
N PRO A 169 5.39 -16.78 7.03
CA PRO A 169 4.90 -15.66 6.27
C PRO A 169 6.03 -14.66 6.07
N VAL A 170 6.25 -14.28 4.82
CA VAL A 170 7.17 -13.19 4.45
C VAL A 170 6.64 -11.92 5.13
N VAL A 171 7.50 -11.20 5.85
CA VAL A 171 7.14 -9.89 6.39
C VAL A 171 7.03 -8.94 5.21
N LYS A 172 5.79 -8.53 4.89
CA LYS A 172 5.49 -7.62 3.80
C LYS A 172 6.20 -6.28 4.03
N PRO A 173 6.84 -5.70 3.00
CA PRO A 173 7.38 -4.35 3.05
C PRO A 173 6.33 -3.33 3.54
N ILE A 174 6.76 -2.26 4.21
CA ILE A 174 5.85 -1.19 4.66
C ILE A 174 6.17 0.13 3.99
N ASN A 175 5.12 0.89 3.68
CA ASN A 175 5.21 2.26 3.19
C ASN A 175 4.54 3.20 4.20
N ILE A 176 5.35 3.96 4.95
CA ILE A 176 4.88 4.89 5.96
C ILE A 176 4.79 6.28 5.35
N ILE A 177 3.58 6.86 5.27
CA ILE A 177 3.36 8.21 4.78
C ILE A 177 3.01 9.11 5.97
N VAL A 178 3.94 9.98 6.36
CA VAL A 178 3.79 10.95 7.44
C VAL A 178 3.28 12.28 6.87
N ILE A 179 2.10 12.74 7.27
CA ILE A 179 1.55 14.03 6.85
C ILE A 179 1.67 15.03 8.01
N THR A 180 2.42 16.12 7.82
CA THR A 180 2.74 17.10 8.89
C THR A 180 2.92 18.51 8.33
N ASP A 181 2.69 19.53 9.16
CA ASP A 181 2.95 20.94 8.83
C ASP A 181 4.21 21.53 9.47
N GLY A 182 4.87 20.77 10.33
CA GLY A 182 5.88 21.28 11.25
C GLY A 182 7.08 20.37 11.44
N SER A 183 8.15 20.93 12.01
CA SER A 183 9.28 20.14 12.48
C SER A 183 8.91 19.32 13.72
N PRO A 184 9.47 18.12 13.89
CA PRO A 184 9.20 17.30 15.07
C PRO A 184 9.70 17.97 16.35
N THR A 185 9.07 17.62 17.46
CA THR A 185 9.46 18.08 18.81
C THR A 185 10.38 17.10 19.54
N ASP A 186 10.81 16.05 18.85
CA ASP A 186 11.67 14.96 19.30
C ASP A 186 12.60 14.48 18.17
N ASP A 187 13.44 13.50 18.48
CA ASP A 187 14.51 13.02 17.58
C ASP A 187 14.00 11.94 16.61
N VAL A 188 13.74 12.35 15.37
CA VAL A 188 13.37 11.46 14.24
C VAL A 188 14.60 10.82 13.62
N GLU A 189 15.69 11.56 13.50
CA GLU A 189 16.93 11.15 12.82
C GLU A 189 17.50 9.88 13.44
N THR A 190 17.64 9.83 14.77
CA THR A 190 18.15 8.64 15.46
C THR A 190 17.27 7.41 15.21
N VAL A 191 15.95 7.58 15.11
CA VAL A 191 15.00 6.49 14.87
C VAL A 191 15.15 5.94 13.45
N VAL A 192 15.23 6.82 12.46
CA VAL A 192 15.42 6.46 11.04
C VAL A 192 16.78 5.77 10.84
N VAL A 193 17.87 6.37 11.35
CA VAL A 193 19.23 5.81 11.23
C VAL A 193 19.30 4.43 11.88
N ARG A 194 18.67 4.25 13.05
CA ARG A 194 18.61 2.95 13.73
C ARG A 194 17.83 1.94 12.89
N ALA A 195 16.71 2.32 12.29
CA ALA A 195 15.91 1.45 11.44
C ALA A 195 16.71 0.99 10.21
N ALA A 196 17.33 1.92 9.48
CA ALA A 196 18.15 1.63 8.31
C ALA A 196 19.29 0.65 8.65
N LYS A 197 20.05 0.91 9.72
CA LYS A 197 21.14 0.03 10.17
C LYS A 197 20.65 -1.37 10.56
N ARG A 198 19.45 -1.51 11.12
CA ARG A 198 18.86 -2.82 11.45
C ARG A 198 18.47 -3.58 10.18
N LEU A 199 17.90 -2.90 9.21
CA LEU A 199 17.56 -3.49 7.91
C LEU A 199 18.81 -3.97 7.15
N ASP A 200 19.88 -3.18 7.14
CA ASP A 200 21.15 -3.56 6.51
C ASP A 200 21.79 -4.78 7.17
N LYS A 201 21.75 -4.86 8.51
CA LYS A 201 22.23 -6.06 9.24
C LYS A 201 21.47 -7.33 8.90
N CYS A 202 20.20 -7.21 8.49
CA CYS A 202 19.36 -8.33 8.12
C CYS A 202 19.45 -8.71 6.64
N ASP A 203 20.24 -8.00 5.84
CA ASP A 203 20.24 -8.07 4.37
C ASP A 203 18.80 -7.93 3.80
N ALA A 204 18.02 -7.03 4.39
CA ALA A 204 16.64 -6.80 3.97
C ALA A 204 16.58 -6.17 2.58
N LYS A 205 15.48 -6.41 1.84
CA LYS A 205 15.22 -5.77 0.54
C LYS A 205 15.42 -4.25 0.63
N PRO A 206 15.99 -3.57 -0.38
CA PRO A 206 16.21 -2.13 -0.31
C PRO A 206 14.96 -1.33 0.05
N TRP A 207 13.80 -1.76 -0.45
CA TRP A 207 12.47 -1.18 -0.23
C TRP A 207 11.68 -1.83 0.92
N GLN A 208 12.33 -2.56 1.84
CA GLN A 208 11.62 -3.23 2.95
C GLN A 208 10.84 -2.22 3.83
N VAL A 209 11.37 -1.01 3.99
CA VAL A 209 10.73 0.11 4.67
C VAL A 209 10.95 1.35 3.82
N GLY A 210 9.87 2.07 3.53
CA GLY A 210 9.93 3.45 3.04
C GLY A 210 9.18 4.39 3.97
N ILE A 211 9.70 5.61 4.12
CA ILE A 211 9.10 6.68 4.92
C ILE A 211 8.97 7.92 4.03
N GLN A 212 7.75 8.20 3.59
CA GLN A 212 7.44 9.43 2.87
C GLN A 212 6.98 10.50 3.86
N PHE A 213 7.63 11.65 3.89
CA PHE A 213 7.08 12.83 4.53
C PHE A 213 6.33 13.70 3.51
N VAL A 214 5.09 14.03 3.85
CA VAL A 214 4.21 14.90 3.08
C VAL A 214 4.00 16.18 3.86
N GLN A 215 4.60 17.28 3.39
CA GLN A 215 4.45 18.58 4.03
C GLN A 215 3.14 19.24 3.61
N VAL A 216 2.23 19.49 4.54
CA VAL A 216 1.11 20.42 4.35
C VAL A 216 1.49 21.82 4.84
N GLY A 217 0.80 22.85 4.35
CA GLY A 217 1.15 24.23 4.66
C GLY A 217 2.46 24.70 4.02
N ASN A 218 3.01 25.80 4.55
CA ASN A 218 4.12 26.55 3.96
C ASN A 218 5.19 26.99 4.97
N ASP A 219 5.30 26.32 6.12
CA ASP A 219 6.35 26.59 7.10
C ASP A 219 7.74 26.28 6.51
N SER A 220 8.58 27.31 6.38
CA SER A 220 9.93 27.20 5.82
C SER A 220 10.91 26.42 6.71
N CYS A 221 10.73 26.47 8.03
CA CYS A 221 11.53 25.69 8.97
C CYS A 221 11.20 24.20 8.81
N ALA A 222 9.92 23.87 8.66
CA ALA A 222 9.49 22.50 8.36
C ALA A 222 10.08 22.02 7.01
N SER A 223 10.02 22.85 5.97
CA SER A 223 10.63 22.52 4.66
C SER A 223 12.13 22.26 4.77
N SER A 224 12.87 23.13 5.46
CA SER A 224 14.33 22.99 5.62
C SER A 224 14.69 21.73 6.42
N TRP A 225 13.89 21.40 7.44
CA TRP A 225 14.10 20.19 8.24
C TRP A 225 13.84 18.92 7.40
N LEU A 226 12.75 18.89 6.64
CA LEU A 226 12.43 17.77 5.74
C LEU A 226 13.52 17.56 4.69
N GLU A 227 13.97 18.63 4.02
CA GLU A 227 15.07 18.56 3.05
C GLU A 227 16.35 17.99 3.68
N SER A 228 16.67 18.34 4.93
CA SER A 228 17.82 17.77 5.62
C SER A 228 17.68 16.27 5.88
N LEU A 229 16.47 15.79 6.14
CA LEU A 229 16.21 14.38 6.44
C LEU A 229 16.40 13.48 5.21
N ASP A 230 16.02 13.99 4.04
CA ASP A 230 16.07 13.33 2.73
C ASP A 230 17.51 13.27 2.17
N ASP A 231 18.15 14.44 2.06
CA ASP A 231 19.42 14.58 1.34
C ASP A 231 20.66 14.24 2.17
N VAL A 232 20.59 14.39 3.50
CA VAL A 232 21.79 14.37 4.36
C VAL A 232 21.96 13.03 5.06
N LEU A 233 20.89 12.42 5.59
CA LEU A 233 21.01 11.27 6.48
C LEU A 233 21.74 10.07 5.87
N HIS A 234 21.37 9.68 4.64
CA HIS A 234 21.98 8.50 4.01
C HIS A 234 23.47 8.72 3.71
N LYS A 235 23.88 9.96 3.40
CA LYS A 235 25.27 10.33 3.10
C LYS A 235 26.11 10.45 4.38
N GLU A 236 25.55 11.07 5.42
CA GLU A 236 26.26 11.32 6.67
C GLU A 236 26.52 10.04 7.46
N TYR A 237 25.54 9.12 7.49
CA TYR A 237 25.61 7.91 8.30
C TYR A 237 26.02 6.65 7.52
N ASP A 238 26.25 6.75 6.21
CA ASP A 238 26.53 5.62 5.31
C ASP A 238 25.50 4.50 5.47
N ILE A 239 24.22 4.86 5.31
CA ILE A 239 23.08 3.96 5.46
C ILE A 239 22.26 3.93 4.19
N ARG A 240 21.42 2.89 4.04
CA ARG A 240 20.40 2.90 3.00
C ARG A 240 19.48 4.11 3.13
N ASP A 241 19.18 4.70 1.99
CA ASP A 241 18.18 5.74 1.86
C ASP A 241 16.77 5.11 1.81
N ILE A 242 15.96 5.48 2.80
CA ILE A 242 14.59 4.99 3.09
C ILE A 242 13.61 6.14 3.35
N VAL A 243 14.04 7.39 3.19
CA VAL A 243 13.23 8.59 3.45
C VAL A 243 13.08 9.36 2.14
N ASP A 244 11.89 9.86 1.84
CA ASP A 244 11.68 10.87 0.79
C ASP A 244 10.71 11.94 1.30
N THR A 245 10.74 13.10 0.65
CA THR A 245 9.90 14.24 1.01
C THR A 245 9.11 14.77 -0.19
N ALA A 246 7.87 15.18 0.06
CA ALA A 246 7.03 15.78 -0.95
C ALA A 246 6.14 16.88 -0.35
N PRO A 247 6.03 18.05 -0.99
CA PRO A 247 5.04 19.04 -0.57
C PRO A 247 3.64 18.67 -1.06
N TRP A 248 2.64 18.82 -0.19
CA TRP A 248 1.24 18.92 -0.57
C TRP A 248 0.92 20.35 -0.99
N ARG A 249 0.26 20.51 -2.15
CA ARG A 249 -0.10 21.80 -2.73
C ARG A 249 -1.58 21.86 -3.15
N GLY A 250 -2.43 21.12 -2.43
CA GLY A 250 -3.89 21.12 -2.61
C GLY A 250 -4.40 20.25 -3.76
N ALA A 251 -5.71 20.27 -4.01
CA ALA A 251 -6.39 19.37 -4.96
C ALA A 251 -6.00 19.50 -6.45
N ALA A 252 -5.18 20.49 -6.82
CA ALA A 252 -4.66 20.64 -8.19
C ALA A 252 -3.47 19.71 -8.50
N LEU A 253 -3.21 18.74 -7.63
CA LEU A 253 -2.11 17.80 -7.80
C LEU A 253 -2.34 16.90 -9.01
N THR A 254 -1.29 16.81 -9.84
CA THR A 254 -1.24 15.86 -10.94
C THR A 254 -1.16 14.43 -10.40
N SER A 255 -1.62 13.45 -11.18
CA SER A 255 -1.45 12.02 -10.85
C SER A 255 0.00 11.67 -10.49
N ASN A 256 0.99 12.37 -11.07
CA ASN A 256 2.40 12.19 -10.75
C ASN A 256 2.78 12.62 -9.34
N THR A 257 2.15 13.65 -8.76
CA THR A 257 2.47 14.07 -7.39
C THR A 257 1.88 13.10 -6.38
N ILE A 258 0.66 12.62 -6.61
CA ILE A 258 0.06 11.55 -5.80
C ILE A 258 0.92 10.30 -5.92
N LEU A 259 1.38 9.95 -7.13
CA LEU A 259 2.28 8.84 -7.35
C LEU A 259 3.59 8.99 -6.57
N LYS A 260 4.26 10.16 -6.64
CA LYS A 260 5.47 10.43 -5.82
C LYS A 260 5.16 10.30 -4.33
N ILE A 261 4.06 10.87 -3.83
CA ILE A 261 3.67 10.74 -2.42
C ILE A 261 3.50 9.26 -2.01
N MET A 262 2.94 8.45 -2.89
CA MET A 262 2.73 7.02 -2.61
C MET A 262 4.01 6.19 -2.72
N LEU A 263 5.03 6.66 -3.45
CA LEU A 263 6.15 5.82 -3.89
C LEU A 263 7.54 6.28 -3.51
N GLY A 264 7.72 7.56 -3.24
CA GLY A 264 9.05 8.14 -3.14
C GLY A 264 9.91 7.44 -2.12
N GLY A 265 9.33 7.07 -0.97
CA GLY A 265 10.00 6.31 0.08
C GLY A 265 10.35 4.85 -0.27
N VAL A 266 9.72 4.23 -1.28
CA VAL A 266 9.88 2.79 -1.58
C VAL A 266 10.42 2.46 -2.99
N ASP A 267 10.28 3.35 -3.97
CA ASP A 267 10.83 3.17 -5.33
C ASP A 267 11.51 4.45 -5.84
N ARG A 268 12.84 4.40 -5.88
CA ARG A 268 13.71 5.50 -6.32
C ARG A 268 13.50 5.95 -7.77
N ARG A 269 12.81 5.16 -8.62
CA ARG A 269 12.48 5.60 -9.99
C ARG A 269 11.46 6.74 -10.00
N TYR A 270 10.57 6.76 -9.01
CA TYR A 270 9.54 7.80 -8.88
C TYR A 270 10.03 9.01 -8.09
N ASP A 271 11.03 8.83 -7.23
CA ASP A 271 11.73 9.95 -6.59
C ASP A 271 12.40 10.89 -7.63
N ARG A 272 13.11 10.34 -8.63
CA ARG A 272 13.82 11.12 -9.66
C ARG A 272 12.92 11.93 -10.60
N GLN A 273 11.60 11.69 -10.58
CA GLN A 273 10.63 12.48 -11.33
C GLN A 273 10.25 13.72 -10.51
N GLY A 274 11.15 14.70 -10.47
CA GLY A 274 10.90 15.95 -9.76
C GLY A 274 9.56 16.57 -10.17
N VAL A 275 8.67 16.77 -9.21
CA VAL A 275 7.53 17.70 -9.35
C VAL A 275 8.18 19.03 -9.74
N SER A 276 7.96 19.48 -10.97
CA SER A 276 8.69 20.59 -11.57
C SER A 276 8.87 21.71 -10.55
N LYS A 277 10.13 22.04 -10.21
CA LYS A 277 10.45 23.23 -9.43
C LYS A 277 9.83 24.42 -10.16
N ALA A 278 8.63 24.81 -9.77
CA ALA A 278 8.01 26.02 -10.25
C ALA A 278 8.91 27.15 -9.72
N ARG A 279 9.80 27.63 -10.59
CA ARG A 279 10.54 28.86 -10.38
C ARG A 279 9.49 29.94 -10.14
N ALA A 280 9.35 30.37 -8.90
CA ALA A 280 8.76 31.66 -8.60
C ALA A 280 9.56 32.71 -9.39
N ARG A 281 8.87 33.39 -10.30
CA ARG A 281 9.35 34.64 -10.90
C ARG A 281 8.97 35.79 -9.98
#